data_AF-A0A847ZE94-F1
#
_entry.id   AF-A0A847ZE94-F1
#
_cell.length_a   1.000
_cell.length_b   1.000
_cell.length_c   1.000
_cell.angle_alpha   90.00
_cell.angle_beta   90.00
_cell.angle_gamma   90.00
#
_symmetry.space_group_name_H-M   'P 1'
#
loop_
_entity.id
_entity.type
_entity.pdbx_description
1 polymer ?
#
loop_
_entity_poly.entity_id
_entity_poly.type
_entity_poly.pdbx_seq_one_letter_code
_entity_poly.pdbx_strand_id
1 'polypeptide(L)'
;MNWSALRLPRPLESAGSAEKIREALAASTILLWQEGNLRVPLLHMSEPLAEALQRARLQRRIRFGFEDIAGRLAAEKKGIDSLRQKMTSQEQNRVSRLLLFSGDGAQRLYRHIGQILIEHRRRLLGCRLDTDSKTLGKLLGAGSVGIKVILVEHKDAVSDVLRALVDGRE
;
A
#
# COMPACT_ATOMS: atom_id res chain seq x y z
N MET A 1 -1.14 -14.49 2.46
CA MET A 1 0.07 -13.70 2.75
C MET A 1 0.51 -14.05 4.16
N ASN A 2 1.79 -14.32 4.42
CA ASN A 2 2.27 -14.57 5.77
C ASN A 2 2.65 -13.23 6.43
N TRP A 3 1.78 -12.72 7.30
CA TRP A 3 1.91 -11.39 7.91
C TRP A 3 3.09 -11.29 8.88
N SER A 4 3.44 -12.37 9.59
CA SER A 4 4.59 -12.39 10.50
C SER A 4 5.94 -12.36 9.77
N ALA A 5 5.99 -12.89 8.54
CA ALA A 5 7.18 -12.84 7.68
C ALA A 5 7.32 -11.53 6.88
N LEU A 6 6.31 -10.64 6.92
CA LEU A 6 6.31 -9.39 6.19
C LEU A 6 7.36 -8.43 6.76
N ARG A 7 8.42 -8.09 6.02
CA ARG A 7 9.41 -7.10 6.47
C ARG A 7 8.94 -5.68 6.15
N LEU A 8 8.73 -4.88 7.19
CA LEU A 8 8.31 -3.49 7.07
C LEU A 8 9.52 -2.56 6.78
N PRO A 9 9.31 -1.31 6.37
CA PRO A 9 10.39 -0.32 6.30
C PRO A 9 11.27 -0.30 7.55
N ARG A 10 12.59 -0.13 7.38
CA ARG A 10 13.57 -0.12 8.49
C ARG A 10 13.17 0.82 9.64
N PRO A 11 12.67 2.06 9.40
CA PRO A 11 12.26 2.95 10.49
C PRO A 11 11.21 2.34 11.43
N LEU A 12 10.30 1.50 10.93
CA LEU A 12 9.27 0.85 11.74
C LEU A 12 9.81 -0.35 12.52
N GLU A 13 10.71 -1.12 11.91
CA GLU A 13 11.36 -2.25 12.58
C GLU A 13 12.27 -1.75 13.71
N SER A 14 13.04 -0.69 13.47
CA SER A 14 13.93 -0.10 14.48
C SER A 14 13.18 0.60 15.62
N ALA A 15 11.99 1.15 15.35
CA ALA A 15 11.16 1.79 16.38
C ALA A 15 10.37 0.80 17.25
N GLY A 16 10.45 -0.52 16.97
CA GLY A 16 9.70 -1.54 17.71
C GLY A 16 8.19 -1.57 17.41
N SER A 17 7.67 -0.67 16.57
CA SER A 17 6.24 -0.60 16.22
C SER A 17 5.82 -1.63 15.18
N ALA A 18 6.77 -2.35 14.57
CA ALA A 18 6.50 -3.23 13.44
C ALA A 18 5.53 -4.39 13.77
N GLU A 19 5.60 -4.94 14.98
CA GLU A 19 4.72 -6.06 15.34
C GLU A 19 3.27 -5.64 15.51
N LYS A 20 3.02 -4.53 16.23
CA LYS A 20 1.67 -3.94 16.34
C LYS A 20 1.08 -3.61 14.97
N ILE A 21 1.90 -3.14 14.03
CA ILE A 21 1.46 -2.87 12.66
C ILE A 21 1.11 -4.17 11.93
N ARG A 22 1.92 -5.23 12.07
CA ARG A 22 1.64 -6.55 11.48
C ARG A 22 0.33 -7.13 12.04
N GLU A 23 0.11 -7.03 13.34
CA GLU A 23 -1.15 -7.42 14.01
C GLU A 23 -2.33 -6.61 13.49
N ALA A 24 -2.19 -5.28 13.39
CA ALA A 24 -3.23 -4.40 12.88
C ALA A 24 -3.64 -4.73 11.43
N LEU A 25 -2.67 -5.07 10.57
CA LEU A 25 -2.89 -5.50 9.19
C LEU A 25 -3.52 -6.90 9.11
N ALA A 26 -3.14 -7.81 10.01
CA ALA A 26 -3.66 -9.18 10.03
C ALA A 26 -5.08 -9.27 10.62
N ALA A 27 -5.43 -8.38 11.56
CA ALA A 27 -6.71 -8.37 12.26
C ALA A 27 -7.92 -8.16 11.34
N SER A 28 -7.75 -7.41 10.25
CA SER A 28 -8.83 -7.12 9.28
C SER A 28 -8.35 -7.42 7.87
N THR A 29 -8.66 -8.63 7.38
CA THR A 29 -8.36 -9.02 5.99
C THR A 29 -9.61 -9.45 5.25
N ILE A 30 -9.71 -9.05 3.98
CA ILE A 30 -10.83 -9.35 3.10
C ILE A 30 -10.33 -9.99 1.80
N LEU A 31 -11.21 -10.72 1.10
CA LEU A 31 -10.93 -11.15 -0.26
C LEU A 31 -10.86 -9.92 -1.18
N LEU A 32 -9.83 -9.87 -2.02
CA LEU A 32 -9.65 -8.75 -2.94
C LEU A 32 -10.77 -8.69 -3.99
N TRP A 33 -11.24 -9.85 -4.46
CA TRP A 33 -12.43 -10.00 -5.31
C TRP A 33 -13.15 -11.31 -4.99
N GLN A 34 -14.44 -11.41 -5.33
CA GLN A 34 -15.33 -12.49 -4.86
C GLN A 34 -14.86 -13.90 -5.24
N GLU A 35 -14.36 -14.08 -6.46
CA GLU A 35 -13.88 -15.38 -6.99
C GLU A 35 -12.38 -15.60 -6.78
N GLY A 36 -11.72 -14.73 -6.01
CA GLY A 36 -10.28 -14.75 -5.79
C GLY A 36 -9.89 -15.51 -4.54
N ASN A 37 -8.61 -15.87 -4.42
CA ASN A 37 -8.01 -16.38 -3.18
C ASN A 37 -7.07 -15.37 -2.51
N LEU A 38 -6.81 -14.23 -3.16
CA LEU A 38 -5.90 -13.22 -2.64
C LEU A 38 -6.60 -12.38 -1.57
N ARG A 39 -6.08 -12.45 -0.34
CA ARG A 39 -6.53 -11.61 0.78
C ARG A 39 -5.64 -10.38 0.94
N VAL A 40 -6.26 -9.25 1.23
CA VAL A 40 -5.59 -7.96 1.50
C VAL A 40 -6.12 -7.38 2.82
N PRO A 41 -5.34 -6.54 3.53
CA PRO A 41 -5.81 -5.82 4.68
C PRO A 41 -6.89 -4.81 4.28
N LEU A 42 -7.91 -4.66 5.11
CA LEU A 42 -8.86 -3.56 5.04
C LEU A 42 -8.47 -2.53 6.11
N LEU A 43 -8.06 -1.35 5.65
CA LEU A 43 -7.70 -0.23 6.52
C LEU A 43 -8.91 0.66 6.71
N HIS A 44 -9.19 0.98 7.98
CA HIS A 44 -10.23 1.93 8.33
C HIS A 44 -9.66 3.34 8.26
N MET A 45 -10.38 4.26 7.61
CA MET A 45 -9.96 5.64 7.46
C MET A 45 -10.11 6.39 8.78
N SER A 46 -9.01 6.48 9.54
CA SER A 46 -8.90 7.30 10.74
C SER A 46 -8.30 8.68 10.41
N GLU A 47 -8.42 9.63 11.34
CA GLU A 47 -7.79 10.95 11.20
C GLU A 47 -6.26 10.86 11.06
N PRO A 48 -5.51 10.07 11.88
CA PRO A 48 -4.07 9.88 11.66
C PRO A 48 -3.72 9.34 10.27
N LEU A 49 -4.52 8.40 9.75
CA LEU A 49 -4.31 7.82 8.42
C LEU A 49 -4.57 8.86 7.33
N ALA A 50 -5.65 9.62 7.46
CA ALA A 50 -6.00 10.69 6.55
C ALA A 50 -4.89 11.74 6.47
N GLU A 51 -4.38 12.20 7.60
CA GLU A 51 -3.26 13.14 7.66
C GLU A 51 -1.98 12.58 7.04
N ALA A 52 -1.64 11.32 7.32
CA ALA A 52 -0.45 10.68 6.75
C ALA A 52 -0.53 10.63 5.21
N LEU A 53 -1.70 10.34 4.66
CA LEU A 53 -1.94 10.35 3.21
C LEU A 53 -1.85 11.77 2.63
N GLN A 54 -2.41 12.77 3.31
CA GLN A 54 -2.30 14.18 2.90
C GLN A 54 -0.85 14.67 2.93
N ARG A 55 -0.08 14.35 3.98
CA ARG A 55 1.35 14.67 4.06
C ARG A 55 2.13 14.01 2.92
N ALA A 56 1.91 12.72 2.66
CA ALA A 56 2.55 12.02 1.55
C ALA A 56 2.20 12.65 0.19
N ARG A 57 0.95 13.10 0.02
CA ARG A 57 0.52 13.84 -1.18
C ARG A 57 1.22 15.18 -1.35
N LEU A 58 1.31 15.98 -0.28
CA LEU A 58 1.99 17.28 -0.29
C LEU A 58 3.48 17.12 -0.62
N GLN A 59 4.10 16.04 -0.15
CA GLN A 59 5.48 15.67 -0.45
C GLN A 59 5.67 15.07 -1.85
N ARG A 60 4.62 15.01 -2.68
CA ARG A 60 4.63 14.39 -4.03
C ARG A 60 5.07 12.93 -4.03
N ARG A 61 4.76 12.20 -2.94
CA ARG A 61 5.07 10.78 -2.75
C ARG A 61 3.86 9.89 -3.04
N ILE A 62 2.83 10.43 -3.68
CA ILE A 62 1.64 9.68 -4.09
C ILE A 62 1.46 9.79 -5.60
N ARG A 63 1.28 8.64 -6.23
CA ARG A 63 0.89 8.49 -7.63
C ARG A 63 -0.55 8.01 -7.73
N PHE A 64 -1.26 8.47 -8.76
CA PHE A 64 -2.68 8.21 -8.98
C PHE A 64 -2.93 7.36 -10.21
N GLY A 65 -3.98 6.56 -10.16
CA GLY A 65 -4.50 5.86 -11.35
C GLY A 65 -3.75 4.58 -11.68
N PHE A 66 -4.50 3.59 -12.15
CA PHE A 66 -3.98 2.23 -12.28
C PHE A 66 -2.88 2.11 -13.34
N GLU A 67 -3.09 2.66 -14.53
CA GLU A 67 -2.16 2.53 -15.66
C GLU A 67 -0.78 3.14 -15.36
N ASP A 68 -0.76 4.35 -14.80
CA ASP A 68 0.49 5.04 -14.43
C ASP A 68 1.25 4.30 -13.32
N ILE A 69 0.52 3.79 -12.33
CA ILE A 69 1.09 2.95 -11.26
C ILE A 69 1.67 1.65 -11.84
N ALA A 70 0.94 0.98 -12.74
CA ALA A 70 1.38 -0.26 -13.36
C ALA A 70 2.67 -0.04 -14.18
N GLY A 71 2.69 1.01 -15.01
CA GLY A 71 3.88 1.39 -15.79
C GLY A 71 5.08 1.71 -14.91
N ARG A 72 4.87 2.46 -13.82
CA ARG A 72 5.91 2.78 -12.84
C ARG A 72 6.50 1.53 -12.20
N LEU A 73 5.66 0.62 -11.69
CA LEU A 73 6.10 -0.61 -11.04
C LEU A 73 6.84 -1.54 -12.02
N ALA A 74 6.39 -1.61 -13.28
CA ALA A 74 7.07 -2.38 -14.32
C ALA A 74 8.48 -1.82 -14.64
N ALA A 75 8.63 -0.50 -14.73
CA ALA A 75 9.92 0.14 -14.94
C ALA A 75 10.89 -0.11 -13.77
N GLU A 76 10.40 0.00 -12.54
CA GLU A 76 11.20 -0.28 -11.34
C GLU A 76 11.63 -1.74 -11.25
N LYS A 77 10.74 -2.68 -11.60
CA LYS A 77 11.07 -4.11 -11.65
C LYS A 77 12.23 -4.37 -12.59
N LYS A 78 12.20 -3.81 -13.81
CA LYS A 78 13.30 -3.94 -14.79
C LYS A 78 14.63 -3.46 -14.19
N GLY A 79 14.65 -2.29 -13.54
CA GLY A 79 15.86 -1.77 -12.90
C GLY A 79 16.35 -2.60 -11.72
N ILE A 80 15.44 -3.10 -10.88
CA ILE A 80 15.78 -3.97 -9.74
C ILE A 80 16.34 -5.31 -10.23
N ASP A 81 15.73 -5.90 -11.26
CA ASP A 81 16.16 -7.18 -11.83
C ASP A 81 17.62 -7.10 -12.33
N SER A 82 18.01 -5.98 -12.96
CA SER A 82 19.40 -5.73 -13.38
C SER A 82 20.39 -5.59 -12.21
N LEU A 83 19.95 -5.04 -11.06
CA LEU A 83 20.78 -4.87 -9.86
C LEU A 83 20.77 -6.09 -8.93
N ARG A 84 19.86 -7.05 -9.17
CA ARG A 84 19.56 -8.16 -8.26
C ARG A 84 20.76 -9.08 -8.02
N GLN A 85 21.72 -9.14 -8.95
CA GLN A 85 22.96 -9.89 -8.79
C GLN A 85 23.82 -9.42 -7.61
N LYS A 86 23.58 -8.21 -7.07
CA LYS A 86 24.40 -7.58 -6.02
C LYS A 86 23.69 -7.42 -4.66
N MET A 87 22.41 -7.72 -4.55
CA MET A 87 21.63 -7.49 -3.32
C MET A 87 21.44 -8.77 -2.50
N THR A 88 21.56 -8.67 -1.18
CA THR A 88 21.27 -9.78 -0.26
C THR A 88 19.78 -10.15 -0.29
N SER A 89 19.44 -11.42 -0.06
CA SER A 89 18.05 -11.91 -0.05
C SER A 89 17.15 -11.16 0.94
N GLN A 90 17.70 -10.65 2.04
CA GLN A 90 16.97 -9.86 3.04
C GLN A 90 16.58 -8.46 2.55
N GLU A 91 17.41 -7.81 1.73
CA GLU A 91 17.10 -6.49 1.16
C GLU A 91 16.07 -6.59 0.03
N GLN A 92 15.95 -7.76 -0.58
CA GLN A 92 15.03 -7.98 -1.69
C GLN A 92 13.56 -8.05 -1.26
N ASN A 93 13.25 -8.39 0.01
CA ASN A 93 11.89 -8.72 0.46
C ASN A 93 11.28 -7.73 1.49
N ARG A 94 11.68 -6.46 1.43
CA ARG A 94 11.21 -5.41 2.34
C ARG A 94 10.18 -4.51 1.66
N VAL A 95 9.04 -4.31 2.31
CA VAL A 95 8.01 -3.37 1.87
C VAL A 95 8.61 -1.97 1.75
N SER A 96 8.48 -1.38 0.58
CA SER A 96 8.93 -0.02 0.30
C SER A 96 7.92 0.79 -0.50
N ARG A 97 6.79 0.18 -0.87
CA ARG A 97 5.67 0.77 -1.59
C ARG A 97 4.37 0.23 -1.03
N LEU A 98 3.35 1.09 -1.01
CA LEU A 98 2.03 0.75 -0.55
C LEU A 98 1.02 1.07 -1.66
N LEU A 99 0.30 0.06 -2.14
CA LEU A 99 -0.81 0.22 -3.06
C LEU A 99 -2.10 0.31 -2.24
N LEU A 100 -2.78 1.45 -2.30
CA LEU A 100 -4.06 1.64 -1.64
C LEU A 100 -5.14 1.82 -2.68
N PHE A 101 -6.31 1.24 -2.45
CA PHE A 101 -7.44 1.32 -3.36
C PHE A 101 -8.76 1.45 -2.61
N SER A 102 -9.69 2.20 -3.21
CA SER A 102 -10.99 2.49 -2.63
C SER A 102 -11.90 1.27 -2.57
N GLY A 103 -12.94 1.36 -1.76
CA GLY A 103 -13.92 0.30 -1.53
C GLY A 103 -14.91 0.08 -2.68
N ASP A 104 -15.02 1.03 -3.60
CA ASP A 104 -16.00 1.08 -4.71
C ASP A 104 -15.37 0.76 -6.09
N GLY A 105 -14.21 0.10 -6.11
CA GLY A 105 -13.61 -0.43 -7.33
C GLY A 105 -14.47 -1.50 -8.00
N ALA A 106 -14.41 -1.57 -9.33
CA ALA A 106 -15.05 -2.64 -10.09
C ALA A 106 -14.25 -3.94 -9.99
N GLN A 107 -14.91 -5.11 -10.09
CA GLN A 107 -14.24 -6.42 -10.00
C GLN A 107 -13.08 -6.58 -10.99
N ARG A 108 -13.18 -6.00 -12.19
CA ARG A 108 -12.08 -5.98 -13.18
C ARG A 108 -10.84 -5.25 -12.65
N LEU A 109 -11.01 -4.11 -12.00
CA LEU A 109 -9.92 -3.35 -11.40
C LEU A 109 -9.25 -4.17 -10.29
N TYR A 110 -10.02 -4.80 -9.41
CA TYR A 110 -9.47 -5.63 -8.34
C TYR A 110 -8.69 -6.85 -8.86
N ARG A 111 -9.13 -7.47 -9.96
CA ARG A 111 -8.35 -8.53 -10.64
C ARG A 111 -7.01 -8.01 -11.13
N HIS A 112 -6.99 -6.85 -11.79
CA HIS A 112 -5.74 -6.25 -12.25
C HIS A 112 -4.81 -5.85 -11.09
N ILE A 113 -5.37 -5.30 -10.00
CA ILE A 113 -4.62 -5.05 -8.76
C ILE A 113 -4.01 -6.35 -8.23
N GLY A 114 -4.78 -7.45 -8.23
CA GLY A 114 -4.28 -8.76 -7.83
C GLY A 114 -3.05 -9.21 -8.60
N GLN A 115 -3.05 -9.03 -9.92
CA GLN A 115 -1.90 -9.33 -10.78
C GLN A 115 -0.67 -8.50 -10.38
N ILE A 116 -0.83 -7.20 -10.17
CA ILE A 116 0.25 -6.32 -9.69
C ILE A 116 0.79 -6.76 -8.33
N LEU A 117 -0.09 -7.11 -7.39
CA LEU A 117 0.33 -7.54 -6.05
C LEU A 117 1.13 -8.84 -6.10
N ILE A 118 0.73 -9.80 -6.95
CA ILE A 118 1.47 -11.05 -7.13
C ILE A 118 2.83 -10.79 -7.78
N GLU A 119 2.85 -9.96 -8.81
CA GLU A 119 4.06 -9.67 -9.58
C GLU A 119 5.12 -8.91 -8.76
N HIS A 120 4.68 -7.96 -7.94
CA HIS A 120 5.55 -7.05 -7.17
C HIS A 120 5.59 -7.37 -5.66
N ARG A 121 5.12 -8.56 -5.25
CA ARG A 121 4.91 -9.01 -3.86
C ARG A 121 6.07 -8.81 -2.88
N ARG A 122 7.30 -8.70 -3.38
CA ARG A 122 8.50 -8.59 -2.54
C ARG A 122 8.64 -7.23 -1.87
N ARG A 123 8.14 -6.17 -2.51
CA ARG A 123 8.32 -4.78 -2.05
C ARG A 123 7.03 -3.97 -2.02
N LEU A 124 5.95 -4.52 -2.57
CA LEU A 124 4.64 -3.91 -2.61
C LEU A 124 3.72 -4.58 -1.60
N LEU A 125 3.16 -3.78 -0.70
CA LEU A 125 2.01 -4.18 0.12
C LEU A 125 0.76 -3.56 -0.49
N GLY A 126 -0.31 -4.35 -0.64
CA GLY A 126 -1.62 -3.87 -1.12
C GLY A 126 -2.64 -3.86 0.01
N CYS A 127 -3.36 -2.76 0.18
CA CYS A 127 -4.43 -2.63 1.15
C CYS A 127 -5.67 -1.97 0.54
N ARG A 128 -6.86 -2.45 0.93
CA ARG A 128 -8.12 -1.79 0.61
C ARG A 128 -8.43 -0.76 1.69
N LEU A 129 -8.98 0.37 1.28
CA LEU A 129 -9.52 1.37 2.19
C LEU A 129 -11.04 1.15 2.31
N ASP A 130 -11.59 1.40 3.49
CA ASP A 130 -13.03 1.42 3.77
C ASP A 130 -13.73 2.71 3.30
N THR A 131 -13.09 3.49 2.42
CA THR A 131 -13.66 4.70 1.81
C THR A 131 -13.93 4.50 0.33
N ASP A 132 -14.92 5.21 -0.21
CA ASP A 132 -15.15 5.30 -1.64
C ASP A 132 -14.12 6.20 -2.35
N SER A 133 -14.11 6.13 -3.68
CA SER A 133 -13.16 6.83 -4.53
C SER A 133 -13.34 8.35 -4.52
N LYS A 134 -14.56 8.86 -4.36
CA LYS A 134 -14.84 10.31 -4.33
C LYS A 134 -14.31 10.92 -3.04
N THR A 135 -14.52 10.24 -1.91
CA THR A 135 -14.04 10.64 -0.60
C THR A 135 -12.52 10.59 -0.55
N LEU A 136 -11.89 9.54 -1.10
CA LEU A 136 -10.44 9.49 -1.27
C LEU A 136 -9.92 10.62 -2.17
N GLY A 137 -10.63 10.95 -3.24
CA GLY A 137 -10.32 12.07 -4.13
C GLY A 137 -10.32 13.42 -3.43
N LYS A 138 -11.37 13.70 -2.64
CA LYS A 138 -11.48 14.92 -1.81
C LYS A 138 -10.32 15.01 -0.82
N LEU A 139 -10.04 13.93 -0.09
CA LEU A 139 -8.95 13.86 0.88
C LEU A 139 -7.60 14.25 0.27
N LEU A 140 -7.34 13.80 -0.96
CA LEU A 140 -6.07 13.99 -1.66
C LEU A 140 -6.04 15.25 -2.55
N GLY A 141 -7.05 16.12 -2.44
CA GLY A 141 -7.11 17.41 -3.11
C GLY A 141 -7.47 17.33 -4.61
N ALA A 142 -8.09 16.25 -5.07
CA ALA A 142 -8.55 16.11 -6.47
C ALA A 142 -9.99 16.62 -6.69
N GLY A 143 -10.56 17.34 -5.71
CA GLY A 143 -11.91 17.89 -5.80
C GLY A 143 -12.98 16.80 -5.89
N SER A 144 -13.84 16.86 -6.91
CA SER A 144 -14.92 15.89 -7.15
C SER A 144 -14.48 14.66 -7.95
N VAL A 145 -13.23 14.61 -8.41
CA VAL A 145 -12.68 13.48 -9.19
C VAL A 145 -12.45 12.29 -8.26
N GLY A 146 -13.08 11.15 -8.59
CA GLY A 146 -12.89 9.91 -7.85
C GLY A 146 -11.52 9.29 -8.10
N ILE A 147 -10.81 8.94 -7.02
CA ILE A 147 -9.53 8.25 -7.06
C ILE A 147 -9.73 6.82 -6.58
N LYS A 148 -9.53 5.85 -7.48
CA LYS A 148 -9.75 4.43 -7.16
C LYS A 148 -8.51 3.70 -6.64
N VAL A 149 -7.34 4.17 -7.02
CA VAL A 149 -6.07 3.55 -6.66
C VAL A 149 -4.97 4.60 -6.57
N ILE A 150 -4.14 4.45 -5.55
CA ILE A 150 -2.95 5.25 -5.32
C ILE A 150 -1.77 4.35 -4.98
N LEU A 151 -0.58 4.83 -5.32
CA LEU A 151 0.68 4.23 -4.89
C LEU A 151 1.38 5.25 -3.99
N VAL A 152 1.60 4.88 -2.74
CA VAL A 152 2.52 5.61 -1.85
C VAL A 152 3.93 5.14 -2.16
N GLU A 153 4.70 6.06 -2.71
CA GLU A 153 6.11 5.89 -3.07
C GLU A 153 6.99 6.36 -1.90
N HIS A 154 8.23 5.87 -1.85
CA HIS A 154 9.23 6.15 -0.82
C HIS A 154 8.96 5.50 0.55
N LYS A 155 10.01 4.91 1.12
CA LYS A 155 9.97 4.19 2.40
C LYS A 155 9.49 5.04 3.58
N ASP A 156 9.76 6.35 3.59
CA ASP A 156 9.42 7.22 4.71
C ASP A 156 7.91 7.48 4.73
N ALA A 157 7.32 7.85 3.58
CA ALA A 157 5.86 7.99 3.47
C ALA A 157 5.13 6.66 3.71
N VAL A 158 5.67 5.53 3.24
CA VAL A 158 5.13 4.21 3.57
C VAL A 158 5.21 3.93 5.08
N SER A 159 6.28 4.36 5.76
CA SER A 159 6.41 4.20 7.21
C SER A 159 5.36 5.04 7.94
N ASP A 160 5.19 6.30 7.55
CA ASP A 160 4.23 7.22 8.17
C ASP A 160 2.79 6.69 8.02
N VAL A 161 2.42 6.24 6.82
CA VAL A 161 1.08 5.69 6.56
C VAL A 161 0.83 4.40 7.36
N LEU A 162 1.82 3.51 7.46
CA LEU A 162 1.67 2.27 8.22
C LEU A 162 1.67 2.50 9.73
N ARG A 163 2.40 3.51 10.22
CA ARG A 163 2.39 3.89 11.64
C ARG A 163 1.04 4.44 12.06
N ALA A 164 0.40 5.25 11.21
CA ALA A 164 -0.93 5.79 11.45
C ALA A 164 -2.03 4.73 11.71
N LEU A 165 -1.80 3.47 11.32
CA LEU A 165 -2.72 2.36 11.59
C LEU A 165 -2.80 1.96 13.06
N VAL A 166 -1.76 2.25 13.84
CA VAL A 166 -1.67 1.94 15.26
C VAL A 166 -1.75 3.18 16.15
N ASP A 167 -1.46 4.36 15.60
CA ASP A 167 -1.58 5.63 16.34
C ASP A 167 -3.05 6.01 16.62
N GLY A 168 -4.01 5.50 15.83
CA GLY A 168 -5.45 5.73 16.05
C GLY A 168 -6.15 4.63 16.88
N ARG A 169 -5.39 3.73 17.51
CA ARG A 169 -5.89 2.64 18.35
C ARG A 169 -5.40 2.83 19.79
N GLU A 170 -5.89 3.88 20.45
CA GLU A 170 -5.80 4.03 21.90
C GLU A 170 -7.08 3.52 22.57
#